data_AF-A0AAV4F8V2-F1
#
_entry.id   AF-A0AAV4F8V2-F1
#
_cell.length_a   1.000
_cell.length_b   1.000
_cell.length_c   1.000
_cell.angle_alpha   90.00
_cell.angle_beta   90.00
_cell.angle_gamma   90.00
#
_symmetry.space_group_name_H-M   'P 1'
#
loop_
_entity.id
_entity.type
_entity.pdbx_description
1 polymer ?
#
loop_
_entity_poly.entity_id
_entity_poly.type
_entity_poly.pdbx_seq_one_letter_code
_entity_poly.pdbx_strand_id
1 'polypeptide(L)'
;MIDDDMGFNSDLIDKMIDFDKDIIGVISPRRHIDLQKLHSLSGMEFPKAFAKSCSFIGNVMDDCGNGFFEVDACGAGILLISRGCIETMIEKCSDIVDHYRYKMLPFSSKFSQFITPFNKIPLENAELSEDLSFCHRWKQLCGGRIYANGAEKIQHDSKLLIESRYTDSF
;
A
#
# COMPACT_ATOMS: atom_id res chain seq x y z
N MET A 1 7.29 -6.77 0.99
CA MET A 1 6.46 -6.79 2.21
C MET A 1 5.09 -7.27 1.82
N ILE A 2 4.52 -8.18 2.60
CA ILE A 2 3.19 -8.75 2.38
C ILE A 2 2.54 -8.84 3.76
N ASP A 3 1.39 -8.20 3.93
CA ASP A 3 0.60 -8.28 5.15
C ASP A 3 -0.06 -9.66 5.26
N ASP A 4 -0.30 -10.12 6.49
CA ASP A 4 -0.84 -11.45 6.78
C ASP A 4 -2.34 -11.60 6.45
N ASP A 5 -3.00 -10.50 6.07
CA ASP A 5 -4.40 -10.44 5.65
C ASP A 5 -4.59 -10.14 4.15
N MET A 6 -3.53 -10.29 3.35
CA MET A 6 -3.58 -10.07 1.91
C MET A 6 -3.65 -11.40 1.14
N GLY A 7 -4.60 -11.49 0.20
CA GLY A 7 -4.73 -12.62 -0.73
C GLY A 7 -4.50 -12.19 -2.17
N PHE A 8 -3.72 -12.95 -2.93
CA PHE A 8 -3.35 -12.66 -4.32
C PHE A 8 -2.92 -13.95 -5.04
N ASN A 9 -2.90 -13.92 -6.37
CA ASN A 9 -2.32 -15.03 -7.15
C ASN A 9 -0.79 -14.95 -7.10
N SER A 10 -0.11 -16.07 -6.93
CA SER A 10 1.35 -16.09 -6.71
C SER A 10 2.17 -15.48 -7.86
N ASP A 11 1.68 -15.59 -9.09
CA ASP A 11 2.31 -15.03 -10.30
C ASP A 11 2.34 -13.49 -10.32
N LEU A 12 1.57 -12.84 -9.46
CA LEU A 12 1.65 -11.38 -9.27
C LEU A 12 3.06 -10.95 -8.86
N ILE A 13 3.73 -11.70 -7.99
CA ILE A 13 5.07 -11.31 -7.51
C ILE A 13 6.09 -11.40 -8.65
N ASP A 14 5.99 -12.44 -9.48
CA ASP A 14 6.85 -12.57 -10.67
C ASP A 14 6.61 -11.41 -11.64
N LYS A 15 5.34 -11.06 -11.91
CA LYS A 15 4.97 -9.88 -12.72
C LYS A 15 5.56 -8.58 -12.16
N MET A 16 5.53 -8.40 -10.84
CA MET A 16 6.10 -7.21 -10.19
C MET A 16 7.63 -7.19 -10.32
N ILE A 17 8.30 -8.32 -10.15
CA ILE A 17 9.76 -8.43 -10.34
C ILE A 17 10.13 -8.12 -11.79
N ASP A 18 9.42 -8.71 -12.75
CA ASP A 18 9.65 -8.52 -14.19
C ASP A 18 9.40 -7.07 -14.65
N PHE A 19 8.52 -6.33 -13.95
CA PHE A 19 8.27 -4.92 -14.22
C PHE A 19 9.45 -4.00 -13.83
N ASP A 20 10.34 -4.48 -12.95
CA ASP A 20 11.65 -3.91 -12.63
C ASP A 20 11.62 -2.39 -12.33
N LYS A 21 10.93 -2.03 -11.25
CA LYS A 21 10.91 -0.67 -10.68
C LYS A 21 11.27 -0.68 -9.22
N ASP A 22 11.76 0.47 -8.76
CA ASP A 22 12.22 0.63 -7.38
C ASP A 22 11.13 0.40 -6.35
N ILE A 23 9.91 0.88 -6.63
CA ILE A 23 8.74 0.70 -5.78
C ILE A 23 7.57 0.22 -6.62
N ILE A 24 7.05 -0.96 -6.25
CA ILE A 24 5.85 -1.52 -6.87
C ILE A 24 4.92 -2.01 -5.76
N GLY A 25 3.73 -1.41 -5.67
CA GLY A 25 2.65 -1.86 -4.80
C GLY A 25 1.53 -2.55 -5.56
N VAL A 26 0.38 -2.63 -4.92
CA VAL A 26 -0.89 -3.06 -5.53
C VAL A 26 -1.99 -2.06 -5.23
N ILE A 27 -2.93 -1.91 -6.15
CA ILE A 27 -4.17 -1.19 -5.93
C ILE A 27 -5.16 -2.15 -5.26
N SER A 28 -5.21 -2.14 -3.93
CA SER A 28 -6.04 -3.05 -3.15
C SER A 28 -7.35 -2.39 -2.70
N PRO A 29 -8.45 -3.16 -2.55
CA PRO A 29 -9.65 -2.62 -1.92
C PRO A 29 -9.37 -2.32 -0.44
N ARG A 30 -9.98 -1.26 0.08
CA ARG A 30 -10.11 -1.06 1.52
C ARG A 30 -10.98 -2.16 2.12
N ARG A 31 -10.86 -2.37 3.42
CA ARG A 31 -11.63 -3.33 4.22
C ARG A 31 -13.11 -2.93 4.44
N HIS A 32 -13.72 -2.25 3.47
CA HIS A 32 -15.07 -1.71 3.58
C HIS A 32 -15.78 -1.75 2.22
N ILE A 33 -17.07 -2.09 2.25
CA ILE A 33 -17.96 -2.15 1.09
C ILE A 33 -19.15 -1.25 1.37
N ASP A 34 -19.46 -0.34 0.44
CA ASP A 34 -20.65 0.50 0.52
C ASP A 34 -21.87 -0.27 -0.01
N LEU A 35 -22.61 -0.89 0.92
CA LEU A 35 -23.77 -1.72 0.59
C LEU A 35 -24.94 -0.92 0.00
N GLN A 36 -25.10 0.37 0.36
CA GLN A 36 -26.14 1.22 -0.23
C GLN A 36 -25.82 1.53 -1.68
N LYS A 37 -24.55 1.83 -1.98
CA LYS A 37 -24.07 2.00 -3.35
C LYS A 37 -24.15 0.71 -4.16
N LEU A 38 -23.85 -0.44 -3.56
CA LEU A 38 -24.02 -1.73 -4.23
C LEU A 38 -25.50 -1.96 -4.61
N HIS A 39 -26.43 -1.69 -3.69
CA HIS A 39 -27.86 -1.82 -3.94
C HIS A 39 -28.36 -0.89 -5.06
N SER A 40 -27.89 0.36 -5.09
CA SER A 40 -28.27 1.32 -6.14
C SER A 40 -27.74 0.95 -7.54
N LEU A 41 -26.76 0.05 -7.62
CA LEU A 41 -26.19 -0.49 -8.86
C LEU A 41 -26.80 -1.84 -9.27
N SER A 42 -27.96 -2.22 -8.74
CA SER A 42 -28.62 -3.53 -8.98
C SER A 42 -28.92 -3.87 -10.43
N GLY A 43 -28.96 -2.89 -11.34
CA GLY A 43 -29.08 -3.12 -12.79
C GLY A 43 -27.77 -3.50 -13.51
N MET A 44 -26.66 -3.61 -12.78
CA MET A 44 -25.34 -3.95 -13.32
C MET A 44 -24.91 -5.35 -12.88
N GLU A 45 -24.12 -6.03 -13.70
CA GLU A 45 -23.46 -7.30 -13.34
C GLU A 45 -22.75 -7.21 -11.98
N PHE A 46 -23.05 -8.16 -11.10
CA PHE A 46 -22.63 -8.12 -9.70
C PHE A 46 -21.12 -7.87 -9.50
N PRO A 47 -20.18 -8.54 -10.21
CA PRO A 47 -18.76 -8.27 -10.02
C PRO A 47 -18.36 -6.81 -10.29
N LYS A 48 -18.99 -6.18 -11.29
CA LYS A 48 -18.73 -4.78 -11.66
C LYS A 48 -19.39 -3.82 -10.67
N ALA A 49 -20.61 -4.11 -10.23
CA ALA A 49 -21.30 -3.36 -9.19
C ALA A 49 -20.53 -3.42 -7.86
N PHE A 50 -20.07 -4.60 -7.48
CA PHE A 50 -19.27 -4.86 -6.29
C PHE A 50 -17.95 -4.07 -6.32
N ALA A 51 -17.18 -4.17 -7.40
CA ALA A 51 -15.94 -3.39 -7.55
C ALA A 51 -16.20 -1.87 -7.43
N LYS A 52 -17.28 -1.37 -8.05
CA LYS A 52 -17.66 0.05 -7.92
C LYS A 52 -18.10 0.45 -6.51
N SER A 53 -18.58 -0.48 -5.70
CA SER A 53 -18.96 -0.26 -4.30
C SER A 53 -17.78 -0.27 -3.33
N CYS A 54 -16.62 -0.74 -3.77
CA CYS A 54 -15.37 -0.68 -3.01
C CYS A 54 -14.64 0.64 -3.23
N SER A 55 -13.89 1.06 -2.21
CA SER A 55 -12.87 2.11 -2.33
C SER A 55 -11.50 1.46 -2.42
N PHE A 56 -10.67 1.88 -3.36
CA PHE A 56 -9.33 1.31 -3.55
C PHE A 56 -8.25 2.22 -2.94
N ILE A 57 -7.13 1.61 -2.54
CA ILE A 57 -5.93 2.29 -2.07
C ILE A 57 -4.98 2.40 -3.25
N GLY A 58 -4.63 3.63 -3.62
CA GLY A 58 -3.81 3.92 -4.80
C GLY A 58 -4.44 5.03 -5.60
N ASN A 59 -3.69 6.10 -5.86
CA ASN A 59 -4.14 7.21 -6.69
C ASN A 59 -3.43 7.14 -8.04
N VAL A 60 -4.15 6.66 -9.07
CA VAL A 60 -3.61 6.46 -10.42
C VAL A 60 -3.29 7.80 -11.07
N MET A 61 -2.08 7.92 -11.59
CA MET A 61 -1.58 9.08 -12.34
C MET A 61 -1.46 8.77 -13.83
N ASP A 62 -0.91 7.60 -14.18
CA ASP A 62 -0.68 7.20 -15.57
C ASP A 62 -0.79 5.68 -15.75
N ASP A 63 -1.17 5.24 -16.94
CA ASP A 63 -1.20 3.83 -17.33
C ASP A 63 0.13 3.44 -17.99
N CYS A 64 0.88 2.56 -17.33
CA CYS A 64 2.19 2.09 -17.80
C CYS A 64 2.08 0.82 -18.65
N GLY A 65 0.86 0.32 -18.89
CA GLY A 65 0.60 -0.93 -19.60
C GLY A 65 0.74 -2.17 -18.70
N ASN A 66 0.30 -3.32 -19.23
CA ASN A 66 0.36 -4.62 -18.56
C ASN A 66 -0.29 -4.65 -17.16
N GLY A 67 -1.26 -3.77 -16.91
CA GLY A 67 -1.96 -3.68 -15.63
C GLY A 67 -1.20 -2.92 -14.54
N PHE A 68 -0.09 -2.26 -14.88
CA PHE A 68 0.67 -1.40 -13.98
C PHE A 68 0.35 0.07 -14.24
N PHE A 69 0.27 0.82 -13.15
CA PHE A 69 -0.02 2.25 -13.15
C PHE A 69 1.06 2.98 -12.37
N GLU A 70 1.46 4.17 -12.85
CA GLU A 70 2.15 5.12 -11.99
C GLU A 70 1.11 5.69 -11.00
N VAL A 71 1.46 5.73 -9.72
CA VAL A 71 0.58 6.19 -8.65
C VAL A 71 1.24 7.25 -7.80
N ASP A 72 0.43 8.10 -7.16
CA ASP A 72 0.97 9.10 -6.24
C ASP A 72 1.48 8.49 -4.93
N ALA A 73 0.75 7.48 -4.44
CA ALA A 73 1.12 6.67 -3.30
C ALA A 73 0.37 5.33 -3.36
N CYS A 74 0.91 4.33 -2.65
CA CYS A 74 0.26 3.04 -2.44
C CYS A 74 0.36 2.63 -0.97
N GLY A 75 -0.47 1.69 -0.54
CA GLY A 75 -0.32 1.05 0.77
C GLY A 75 0.83 0.04 0.79
N ALA A 76 1.16 -0.48 1.98
CA ALA A 76 2.21 -1.48 2.16
C ALA A 76 1.74 -2.95 2.17
N GLY A 77 0.43 -3.20 1.98
CA GLY A 77 -0.14 -4.55 2.07
C GLY A 77 0.50 -5.58 1.15
N ILE A 78 0.83 -5.18 -0.09
CA ILE A 78 1.78 -5.91 -0.95
C ILE A 78 2.67 -4.86 -1.59
N LEU A 79 3.94 -4.86 -1.23
CA LEU A 79 4.91 -3.84 -1.63
C LEU A 79 6.28 -4.46 -1.92
N LEU A 80 6.75 -4.30 -3.15
CA LEU A 80 8.11 -4.61 -3.56
C LEU A 80 8.96 -3.34 -3.49
N ILE A 81 10.12 -3.45 -2.85
CA ILE A 81 11.08 -2.35 -2.67
C ILE A 81 12.43 -2.85 -3.14
N SER A 82 13.03 -2.16 -4.12
CA SER A 82 14.39 -2.48 -4.57
C SER A 82 15.40 -2.12 -3.48
N ARG A 83 16.56 -2.79 -3.52
CA ARG A 83 17.70 -2.40 -2.68
C ARG A 83 18.14 -0.96 -2.97
N GLY A 84 18.19 -0.59 -4.25
CA GLY A 84 18.61 0.75 -4.69
C GLY A 84 17.71 1.88 -4.15
N CYS A 85 16.41 1.62 -3.98
CA CYS A 85 15.50 2.53 -3.31
C CYS A 85 15.96 2.83 -1.87
N ILE A 86 16.28 1.79 -1.11
CA ILE A 86 16.71 1.94 0.29
C ILE A 86 18.06 2.64 0.39
N GLU A 87 19.01 2.30 -0.49
CA GLU A 87 20.32 2.96 -0.56
C GLU A 87 20.15 4.46 -0.85
N THR A 88 19.34 4.79 -1.85
CA THR A 88 19.01 6.19 -2.18
C THR A 88 18.35 6.91 -1.02
N MET A 89 17.43 6.27 -0.31
CA MET A 89 16.78 6.86 0.87
C MET A 89 17.77 7.10 2.01
N ILE A 90 18.72 6.19 2.24
CA ILE A 90 19.77 6.40 3.26
C ILE A 90 20.63 7.61 2.91
N GLU A 91 20.96 7.79 1.63
CA GLU A 91 21.77 8.91 1.17
C GLU A 91 21.05 10.26 1.23
N LYS A 92 19.76 10.28 0.86
CA LYS A 92 18.99 11.53 0.69
C LYS A 92 18.14 11.91 1.89
N CYS A 93 17.76 10.96 2.73
CA CYS A 93 16.83 11.16 3.86
C CYS A 93 17.55 10.85 5.18
N SER A 94 18.44 11.74 5.63
CA SER A 94 19.23 11.50 6.86
C SER A 94 18.37 11.35 8.12
N ASP A 95 17.13 11.84 8.12
CA ASP A 95 16.17 11.74 9.22
C ASP A 95 15.74 10.31 9.53
N ILE A 96 15.84 9.40 8.56
CA ILE A 96 15.45 8.00 8.75
C ILE A 96 16.57 7.16 9.35
N VAL A 97 17.80 7.67 9.41
CA VAL A 97 18.98 6.92 9.84
C VAL A 97 19.23 7.17 11.33
N ASP A 98 19.07 6.12 12.13
CA ASP A 98 19.26 6.12 13.56
C ASP A 98 20.54 5.34 13.94
N HIS A 99 21.50 6.05 14.52
CA HIS A 99 22.80 5.51 14.95
C HIS A 99 22.84 5.04 16.42
N TYR A 100 21.70 5.07 17.12
CA TYR A 100 21.63 4.81 18.55
C TYR A 100 20.62 3.72 18.92
N ARG A 101 19.44 3.69 18.30
CA ARG A 101 18.34 2.76 18.67
C ARG A 101 18.76 1.29 18.64
N TYR A 102 19.58 0.88 17.68
CA TYR A 102 20.07 -0.51 17.60
C TYR A 102 21.06 -0.89 18.72
N LYS A 103 21.71 0.09 19.36
CA LYS A 103 22.71 -0.16 20.42
C LYS A 103 22.10 -0.77 21.68
N MET A 104 20.81 -0.55 21.89
CA MET A 104 20.04 -1.11 23.00
C MET A 104 19.55 -2.55 22.76
N LEU A 105 19.77 -3.09 21.56
CA LEU A 105 19.30 -4.41 21.17
C LEU A 105 20.40 -5.48 21.38
N PRO A 106 20.04 -6.75 21.67
CA PRO A 106 21.00 -7.83 21.92
C PRO A 106 21.96 -8.13 20.76
N PHE A 107 21.65 -7.60 19.58
CA PHE A 107 22.38 -7.80 18.32
C PHE A 107 23.10 -6.53 17.84
N SER A 108 23.33 -5.57 18.73
CA SER A 108 23.92 -4.27 18.41
C SER A 108 25.26 -4.34 17.67
N SER A 109 26.08 -5.36 17.95
CA SER A 109 27.37 -5.56 17.28
C SER A 109 27.26 -5.95 15.79
N LYS A 110 26.07 -6.35 15.32
CA LYS A 110 25.84 -6.78 13.92
C LYS A 110 25.37 -5.67 13.00
N PHE A 111 25.02 -4.51 13.55
CA PHE A 111 24.46 -3.39 12.79
C PHE A 111 25.28 -2.13 13.05
N SER A 112 25.47 -1.32 12.01
CA SER A 112 26.09 0.01 12.11
C SER A 112 25.06 1.14 12.18
N GLN A 113 23.84 0.85 11.76
CA GLN A 113 22.74 1.79 11.66
C GLN A 113 21.41 1.06 11.67
N PHE A 114 20.36 1.77 12.07
CA PHE A 114 18.98 1.35 11.99
C PHE A 114 18.23 2.36 11.13
N ILE A 115 17.41 1.89 10.19
CA ILE A 115 16.66 2.79 9.32
C ILE A 115 15.17 2.73 9.66
N THR A 116 14.50 3.87 9.59
CA THR A 116 13.06 4.00 9.82
C THR A 116 12.37 4.75 8.70
N PRO A 117 12.42 4.24 7.45
CA PRO A 117 11.86 4.94 6.28
C PRO A 117 10.34 5.15 6.36
N PHE A 118 9.70 4.32 7.19
CA PHE A 118 8.27 4.27 7.44
C PHE A 118 7.83 5.15 8.63
N ASN A 119 8.75 5.75 9.39
CA ASN A 119 8.36 6.64 10.48
C ASN A 119 7.44 7.75 9.98
N LYS A 120 6.32 7.94 10.68
CA LYS A 120 5.30 8.89 10.30
C LYS A 120 5.84 10.31 10.22
N ILE A 121 5.41 11.05 9.21
CA ILE A 121 5.77 12.45 9.03
C ILE A 121 4.63 13.33 9.58
N PRO A 122 4.89 14.17 10.60
CA PRO A 122 3.93 15.17 11.03
C PRO A 122 3.82 16.27 9.97
N LEU A 123 2.60 16.68 9.68
CA LEU A 123 2.25 17.86 8.88
C LEU A 123 1.64 18.92 9.80
N GLU A 124 1.46 20.15 9.32
CA GLU A 124 0.95 21.26 10.15
C GLU A 124 -0.38 20.95 10.84
N ASN A 125 -1.28 20.20 10.20
CA ASN A 125 -2.62 19.88 10.72
C ASN A 125 -2.97 18.39 10.66
N ALA A 126 -2.01 17.53 10.36
CA ALA A 126 -2.26 16.11 10.16
C ALA A 126 -0.97 15.30 10.39
N GLU A 127 -1.07 13.98 10.36
CA GLU A 127 0.07 13.08 10.34
C GLU A 127 -0.11 12.12 9.16
N LEU A 128 0.93 11.95 8.35
CA LEU A 128 0.91 10.92 7.32
C LEU A 128 0.95 9.54 7.96
N SER A 129 0.20 8.59 7.41
CA SER A 129 0.34 7.18 7.81
C SER A 129 1.74 6.67 7.48
N GLU A 130 2.07 5.48 8.00
CA GLU A 130 3.36 4.83 7.79
C GLU A 130 3.71 4.70 6.29
N ASP A 131 2.83 4.08 5.52
CA ASP A 131 2.99 3.85 4.08
C ASP A 131 3.09 5.16 3.29
N LEU A 132 2.26 6.15 3.64
CA LEU A 132 2.26 7.45 2.97
C LEU A 132 3.53 8.24 3.31
N SER A 133 4.08 8.06 4.51
CA SER A 133 5.34 8.69 4.91
C SER A 133 6.52 8.12 4.11
N PHE A 134 6.53 6.80 3.90
CA PHE A 134 7.48 6.15 3.01
C PHE A 134 7.35 6.67 1.57
N CYS A 135 6.13 6.66 1.01
CA CYS A 135 5.86 7.15 -0.33
C CYS A 135 6.27 8.61 -0.51
N HIS A 136 5.99 9.45 0.49
CA HIS A 136 6.36 10.86 0.51
C HIS A 136 7.88 11.04 0.45
N ARG A 137 8.65 10.33 1.27
CA ARG A 137 10.13 10.39 1.20
C ARG A 137 10.65 9.98 -0.17
N TRP A 138 10.11 8.89 -0.72
CA TRP A 138 10.54 8.41 -2.04
C TRP A 138 10.28 9.44 -3.14
N LYS A 139 9.06 9.94 -3.25
CA LYS A 139 8.71 10.90 -4.30
C LYS A 139 9.33 12.27 -4.08
N GLN A 140 9.14 12.84 -2.89
CA GLN A 140 9.43 14.25 -2.65
C GLN A 140 10.91 14.51 -2.34
N LEU A 141 11.56 13.61 -1.60
CA LEU A 141 12.96 13.79 -1.20
C LEU A 141 13.93 13.05 -2.12
N CYS A 142 13.54 11.87 -2.61
CA CYS A 142 14.40 11.08 -3.49
C CYS A 142 14.19 11.36 -4.98
N GLY A 143 13.06 11.95 -5.37
CA GLY A 143 12.67 12.16 -6.77
C GLY A 143 12.21 10.88 -7.47
N GLY A 144 11.85 9.86 -6.69
CA GLY A 144 11.46 8.55 -7.19
C GLY A 144 10.03 8.50 -7.70
N ARG A 145 9.69 7.40 -8.36
CA ARG A 145 8.33 7.09 -8.85
C ARG A 145 7.81 5.84 -8.17
N ILE A 146 6.49 5.78 -8.03
CA ILE A 146 5.78 4.67 -7.38
C ILE A 146 4.86 4.06 -8.42
N TYR A 147 4.90 2.74 -8.52
CA TYR A 147 4.05 1.99 -9.42
C TYR A 147 3.16 1.04 -8.64
N ALA A 148 2.02 0.65 -9.20
CA ALA A 148 1.17 -0.35 -8.60
C ALA A 148 0.48 -1.21 -9.66
N ASN A 149 0.33 -2.51 -9.40
CA ASN A 149 -0.54 -3.36 -10.21
C ASN A 149 -1.99 -3.13 -9.81
N GLY A 150 -2.86 -2.85 -10.79
CA GLY A 150 -4.30 -2.68 -10.59
C GLY A 150 -5.17 -3.64 -11.40
N ALA A 151 -4.56 -4.56 -12.16
CA ALA A 151 -5.28 -5.52 -12.99
C ALA A 151 -5.54 -6.85 -12.27
N GLU A 152 -4.66 -7.25 -11.36
CA GLU A 152 -4.80 -8.51 -10.61
C GLU A 152 -5.82 -8.37 -9.47
N LYS A 153 -6.51 -9.48 -9.19
CA LYS A 153 -7.49 -9.52 -8.10
C LYS A 153 -6.78 -9.61 -6.76
N ILE A 154 -6.98 -8.60 -5.91
CA ILE A 154 -6.46 -8.55 -4.55
C ILE A 154 -7.58 -8.74 -3.54
N GLN A 155 -7.37 -9.64 -2.58
CA GLN A 155 -8.19 -9.80 -1.39
C GLN A 155 -7.52 -9.10 -0.21
N HIS A 156 -8.32 -8.40 0.58
CA HIS A 156 -7.90 -7.75 1.82
C HIS A 156 -8.85 -8.24 2.92
N ASP A 157 -8.38 -9.12 3.78
CA ASP A 157 -9.23 -9.76 4.78
C ASP A 157 -9.77 -8.72 5.76
N SER A 158 -11.08 -8.79 5.98
CA SER A 158 -11.84 -7.81 6.74
C SER A 158 -12.87 -8.50 7.62
N LYS A 159 -13.09 -7.93 8.81
CA LYS A 159 -14.19 -8.32 9.68
C LYS A 159 -15.43 -7.51 9.26
N LEU A 160 -16.42 -8.18 8.67
CA LEU A 160 -17.72 -7.57 8.41
C LEU A 160 -18.51 -7.47 9.72
N LEU A 161 -18.75 -6.24 10.19
CA LEU A 161 -19.71 -5.99 11.27
C LEU A 161 -21.13 -6.08 10.69
N ILE A 162 -21.97 -6.93 11.30
CA ILE A 162 -23.39 -7.07 10.94
C ILE A 162 -24.22 -6.59 12.12
N GLU A 163 -25.01 -5.56 11.89
CA GLU A 163 -26.00 -5.03 12.84
C GLU A 163 -27.35 -4.96 12.15
N SER A 164 -28.39 -5.51 12.77
CA SER A 164 -29.76 -5.51 12.25
C SER A 164 -30.75 -5.73 13.38
N ARG A 165 -32.02 -5.37 13.15
CA ARG A 165 -33.13 -5.72 14.03
C ARG A 165 -33.91 -6.84 13.39
N TYR A 166 -34.22 -7.88 14.17
CA TYR A 166 -35.05 -9.00 13.70
C TYR A 166 -36.42 -8.52 13.17
N THR A 167 -36.97 -7.44 13.73
CA THR A 167 -38.25 -6.85 13.30
C THR A 167 -38.22 -6.27 11.90
N ASP A 168 -37.05 -5.90 11.38
CA ASP A 168 -36.93 -5.34 10.03
C ASP A 168 -36.92 -6.45 8.95
N SER A 169 -37.03 -7.73 9.36
CA SER A 169 -37.06 -8.88 8.45
C SER A 169 -38.47 -9.32 8.01
N PHE A 170 -39.52 -8.62 8.44
CA PHE A 170 -40.92 -8.90 8.11
C PHE A 170 -41.64 -7.66 7.58
#